data_AF-A0A7C4GL98-F1
#
_entry.id   AF-A0A7C4GL98-F1
#
_cell.length_a   1.000
_cell.length_b   1.000
_cell.length_c   1.000
_cell.angle_alpha   90.00
_cell.angle_beta   90.00
_cell.angle_gamma   90.00
#
_symmetry.space_group_name_H-M   'P 1'
#
loop_
_entity.id
_entity.type
_entity.pdbx_description
1 polymer ?
#
loop_
_entity_poly.entity_id
_entity_poly.type
_entity_poly.pdbx_seq_one_letter_code
_entity_poly.pdbx_strand_id
1 'polypeptide(L)'
;VLSVIWLEPIWTAGNSTFLNDIIGYAGGYNVLVDSNGWFMTNPETIVTRNPEVIIVTAMSIGMKPEEVMEKLMSIPGFSSVNAVKNNRVYLLYGQAENVFLRPGPRIGEAVELLAKILYPEIFNVEIPRTIDEEYTKYLFTISILA
;
A
#
# COMPACT_ATOMS: atom_id res chain seq x y z
N VAL A 1 2.43 6.99 4.42
CA VAL A 1 2.20 5.84 3.51
C VAL A 1 3.44 5.64 2.67
N LEU A 2 3.90 4.39 2.55
CA LEU A 2 4.92 3.99 1.58
C LEU A 2 4.27 3.00 0.60
N SER A 3 4.52 3.21 -0.70
CA SER A 3 4.24 2.20 -1.71
C SER A 3 5.50 1.39 -2.02
N VAL A 4 5.37 0.09 -2.18
CA VAL A 4 6.45 -0.80 -2.61
C VAL A 4 5.96 -1.57 -3.82
N ILE A 5 6.73 -1.55 -4.90
CA ILE A 5 6.36 -2.11 -6.21
C ILE A 5 7.27 -3.28 -6.58
N TRP A 6 8.53 -3.21 -6.19
CA TRP A 6 9.44 -4.34 -6.20
C TRP A 6 10.25 -4.31 -4.90
N LEU A 7 10.69 -5.48 -4.46
CA LEU A 7 11.48 -5.62 -3.23
C LEU A 7 12.98 -5.70 -3.47
N GLU A 8 13.40 -6.16 -4.65
CA GLU A 8 14.82 -6.32 -4.99
C GLU A 8 15.09 -5.91 -6.44
N PRO A 9 15.65 -4.70 -6.67
CA PRO A 9 15.79 -3.60 -5.69
C PRO A 9 14.44 -3.01 -5.27
N ILE A 10 14.39 -2.26 -4.16
CA ILE A 10 13.14 -1.65 -3.68
C ILE A 10 12.72 -0.51 -4.61
N TRP A 11 11.67 -0.71 -5.39
CA TRP A 11 11.04 0.33 -6.21
C TRP A 11 9.80 0.89 -5.53
N THR A 12 9.63 2.22 -5.63
CA THR A 12 8.56 2.96 -4.98
C THR A 12 8.11 4.14 -5.86
N ALA A 13 7.03 4.80 -5.43
CA ALA A 13 6.44 5.95 -6.11
C ALA A 13 6.77 7.24 -5.36
N GLY A 14 7.42 8.18 -6.04
CA GLY A 14 7.60 9.55 -5.55
C GLY A 14 6.47 10.48 -6.00
N ASN A 15 6.70 11.79 -5.93
CA ASN A 15 5.84 12.81 -6.50
C ASN A 15 5.67 12.66 -8.02
N SER A 16 4.61 13.27 -8.56
CA SER A 16 4.24 13.19 -9.98
C SER A 16 4.04 11.75 -10.47
N THR A 17 3.56 10.87 -9.59
CA THR A 17 3.13 9.52 -9.93
C THR A 17 1.64 9.35 -9.65
N PHE A 18 1.00 8.49 -10.44
CA PHE A 18 -0.41 8.14 -10.24
C PHE A 18 -0.69 7.60 -8.83
N LEU A 19 0.24 6.79 -8.30
CA LEU A 19 0.10 6.21 -6.96
C LEU A 19 0.23 7.27 -5.85
N ASN A 20 1.07 8.28 -6.05
CA ASN A 20 1.13 9.43 -5.15
C ASN A 20 -0.17 10.23 -5.14
N ASP A 21 -0.79 10.43 -6.30
CA ASP A 21 -2.09 11.12 -6.39
C ASP A 21 -3.17 10.33 -5.64
N ILE A 22 -3.24 9.00 -5.80
CA ILE A 22 -4.16 8.14 -5.04
C ILE A 22 -3.91 8.29 -3.53
N ILE A 23 -2.65 8.24 -3.09
CA ILE A 23 -2.29 8.43 -1.67
C ILE A 23 -2.80 9.78 -1.15
N GLY A 24 -2.57 10.85 -1.90
CA GLY A 24 -3.01 12.19 -1.53
C GLY A 24 -4.54 12.32 -1.47
N TYR A 25 -5.26 11.83 -2.48
CA TYR A 25 -6.72 11.88 -2.51
C TYR A 25 -7.38 11.01 -1.44
N ALA A 26 -6.73 9.94 -1.00
CA ALA A 26 -7.18 9.11 0.12
C ALA A 26 -6.92 9.75 1.50
N GLY A 27 -6.36 10.96 1.56
CA GLY A 27 -5.99 11.67 2.79
C GLY A 27 -4.64 11.25 3.38
N GLY A 28 -3.89 10.39 2.68
CA GLY A 28 -2.56 9.95 3.10
C GLY A 28 -1.46 10.92 2.72
N TYR A 29 -0.31 10.76 3.37
CA TYR A 29 0.95 11.42 3.00
C TYR A 29 1.96 10.39 2.50
N ASN A 30 2.51 10.59 1.31
CA ASN A 30 3.59 9.77 0.77
C ASN A 30 4.92 10.14 1.45
N VAL A 31 5.53 9.20 2.18
CA VAL A 31 6.74 9.49 2.97
C VAL A 31 7.98 9.77 2.12
N LEU A 32 7.93 9.45 0.81
CA LEU A 32 8.99 9.68 -0.17
C LEU A 32 8.58 10.66 -1.29
N VAL A 33 7.63 11.56 -1.00
CA VAL A 33 7.15 12.57 -1.96
C VAL A 33 8.25 13.54 -2.42
N ASP A 34 9.38 13.64 -1.73
CA ASP A 34 10.51 14.49 -2.11
C ASP A 34 11.34 13.95 -3.29
N SER A 35 11.09 12.71 -3.73
CA SER A 35 11.62 12.16 -4.98
C SER A 35 10.57 12.24 -6.09
N ASN A 36 10.97 12.35 -7.37
CA ASN A 36 10.04 12.42 -8.49
C ASN A 36 9.96 11.10 -9.26
N GLY A 37 8.76 10.78 -9.77
CA GLY A 37 8.52 9.61 -10.59
C GLY A 37 8.65 8.29 -9.83
N TRP A 38 8.77 7.20 -10.57
CA TRP A 38 9.09 5.89 -10.02
C TRP A 38 10.60 5.78 -9.86
N PHE A 39 11.07 5.34 -8.70
CA PHE A 39 12.50 5.32 -8.41
C PHE A 39 12.88 4.21 -7.43
N MET A 40 14.18 3.90 -7.38
CA MET A 40 14.74 2.96 -6.42
C MET A 40 15.09 3.67 -5.11
N THR A 41 14.69 3.08 -3.99
CA THR A 41 15.08 3.51 -2.65
C THR A 41 15.87 2.42 -1.94
N ASN A 42 16.49 2.75 -0.81
CA ASN A 42 17.18 1.81 0.07
C ASN A 42 16.41 1.58 1.39
N PRO A 43 16.66 0.45 2.08
CA PRO A 43 16.06 0.15 3.37
C PRO A 43 16.28 1.22 4.44
N GLU A 44 17.48 1.79 4.52
CA GLU A 44 17.86 2.80 5.52
C GLU A 44 16.97 4.05 5.42
N THR A 45 16.64 4.46 4.19
CA THR A 45 15.73 5.56 3.90
C THR A 45 14.32 5.23 4.38
N ILE A 46 13.84 4.00 4.15
CA ILE A 46 12.50 3.57 4.61
C ILE A 46 12.43 3.53 6.14
N VAL A 47 13.46 3.00 6.80
CA VAL A 47 13.56 2.97 8.26
C VAL A 47 13.56 4.39 8.83
N THR A 48 14.33 5.30 8.23
CA THR A 48 14.40 6.71 8.65
C THR A 48 13.08 7.44 8.46
N ARG A 49 12.39 7.19 7.33
CA ARG A 49 11.09 7.80 7.02
C ARG A 49 9.92 7.19 7.79
N ASN A 50 10.11 5.98 8.30
CA ASN A 50 9.24 5.28 9.24
C ASN A 50 7.73 5.36 8.89
N PRO A 51 7.31 4.81 7.74
CA PRO A 51 5.91 4.86 7.33
C PRO A 51 4.98 4.15 8.32
N GLU A 52 3.78 4.72 8.52
CA GLU A 52 2.72 4.12 9.34
C GLU A 52 1.92 3.03 8.61
N VAL A 53 1.92 3.07 7.27
CA VAL A 53 1.26 2.09 6.40
C VAL A 53 2.19 1.82 5.22
N ILE A 54 2.36 0.55 4.89
CA ILE A 54 3.02 0.09 3.67
C ILE A 54 1.96 -0.58 2.80
N ILE A 55 1.83 -0.14 1.55
CA ILE A 55 1.11 -0.86 0.51
C ILE A 55 2.13 -1.49 -0.43
N VAL A 56 2.01 -2.79 -0.65
CA VAL A 56 2.83 -3.55 -1.58
C VAL A 56 1.94 -3.87 -2.77
N THR A 57 2.18 -3.16 -3.85
CA THR A 57 1.62 -3.45 -5.17
C THR A 57 2.66 -4.26 -5.93
N ALA A 58 2.27 -5.17 -6.82
CA ALA A 58 3.19 -5.92 -7.65
C ALA A 58 4.17 -6.82 -6.86
N MET A 59 3.68 -8.03 -6.65
CA MET A 59 4.46 -9.25 -6.80
C MET A 59 5.50 -9.05 -7.93
N SER A 60 6.79 -9.08 -7.60
CA SER A 60 7.73 -9.79 -8.46
C SER A 60 7.13 -11.19 -8.68
N ILE A 61 6.58 -11.40 -9.88
CA ILE A 61 6.06 -12.64 -10.48
C ILE A 61 6.15 -13.87 -9.55
N GLY A 62 4.99 -14.32 -9.03
CA GLY A 62 4.83 -15.68 -8.51
C GLY A 62 5.09 -15.91 -7.03
N MET A 63 5.39 -14.88 -6.24
CA MET A 63 5.53 -15.03 -4.78
C MET A 63 4.19 -15.02 -4.06
N LYS A 64 3.98 -15.96 -3.15
CA LYS A 64 2.80 -15.97 -2.28
C LYS A 64 2.87 -14.83 -1.23
N PRO A 65 1.73 -14.40 -0.66
CA PRO A 65 1.69 -13.39 0.40
C PRO A 65 2.69 -13.64 1.53
N GLU A 66 2.85 -14.90 1.94
CA GLU A 66 3.75 -15.29 3.03
C GLU A 66 5.22 -15.06 2.64
N GLU A 67 5.60 -15.41 1.41
CA GLU A 67 6.97 -15.22 0.88
C GLU A 67 7.31 -13.73 0.77
N VAL A 68 6.35 -12.89 0.37
CA VAL A 68 6.52 -11.43 0.33
C VAL A 68 6.75 -10.87 1.74
N MET A 69 5.97 -11.35 2.73
CA MET A 69 6.17 -10.94 4.12
C MET A 69 7.50 -11.42 4.68
N GLU A 70 7.90 -12.67 4.44
CA GLU A 70 9.21 -13.20 4.84
C GLU A 70 10.35 -12.37 4.27
N LYS A 71 10.24 -12.00 2.98
CA LYS A 71 11.21 -11.16 2.30
C LYS A 71 11.26 -9.74 2.87
N LEU A 72 10.12 -9.13 3.17
CA LEU A 72 10.07 -7.83 3.84
C LEU A 72 10.71 -7.88 5.24
N MET A 73 10.45 -8.95 5.99
CA MET A 73 10.99 -9.14 7.34
C MET A 73 12.49 -9.46 7.35
N SER A 74 13.04 -10.00 6.25
CA SER A 74 14.48 -10.25 6.12
C SER A 74 15.29 -8.98 5.85
N ILE A 75 14.64 -7.89 5.43
CA ILE A 75 15.31 -6.60 5.19
C ILE A 75 15.75 -6.01 6.54
N PRO A 76 17.05 -5.72 6.73
CA PRO A 76 17.55 -5.14 7.97
C PRO A 76 16.81 -3.85 8.36
N GLY A 77 16.41 -3.77 9.63
CA GLY A 77 15.71 -2.61 10.20
C GLY A 77 14.21 -2.56 9.95
N PHE A 78 13.64 -3.35 9.03
CA PHE A 78 12.19 -3.30 8.74
C PHE A 78 11.34 -3.70 9.94
N SER A 79 11.82 -4.58 10.82
CA SER A 79 11.14 -4.93 12.07
C SER A 79 10.92 -3.75 13.02
N SER A 80 11.65 -2.64 12.84
CA SER A 80 11.49 -1.41 13.63
C SER A 80 10.50 -0.41 13.02
N VAL A 81 10.10 -0.59 11.75
CA VAL A 81 9.20 0.31 11.03
C VAL A 81 7.79 0.22 11.63
N ASN A 82 7.14 1.37 11.84
CA ASN A 82 5.82 1.45 12.46
C ASN A 82 4.76 0.64 11.72
N ALA A 83 4.74 0.68 10.39
CA ALA A 83 3.85 -0.15 9.59
C ALA A 83 4.02 -1.65 9.90
N VAL A 84 5.26 -2.13 10.07
CA VAL A 84 5.53 -3.54 10.39
C VAL A 84 5.10 -3.86 11.83
N LYS A 85 5.55 -3.05 12.80
CA LYS A 85 5.23 -3.23 14.23
C LYS A 85 3.72 -3.25 14.51
N ASN A 86 2.97 -2.42 13.78
CA ASN A 86 1.53 -2.26 13.97
C ASN A 86 0.71 -3.14 13.01
N ASN A 87 1.36 -4.10 12.32
CA ASN A 87 0.72 -4.98 11.34
C ASN A 87 -0.06 -4.23 10.25
N ARG A 88 0.43 -3.08 9.80
CA ARG A 88 -0.13 -2.21 8.75
C ARG A 88 0.63 -2.32 7.42
N VAL A 89 1.00 -3.53 7.06
CA VAL A 89 1.50 -3.89 5.73
C VAL A 89 0.35 -4.54 4.96
N TYR A 90 0.02 -4.01 3.79
CA TYR A 90 -1.06 -4.49 2.95
C TYR A 90 -0.51 -4.94 1.59
N LEU A 91 -0.82 -6.16 1.19
CA LEU A 91 -0.42 -6.79 -0.06
C LEU A 91 -1.59 -6.75 -1.02
N LEU A 92 -1.41 -6.10 -2.17
CA LEU A 92 -2.43 -5.96 -3.20
C LEU A 92 -2.11 -6.89 -4.37
N TYR A 93 -3.09 -7.69 -4.77
CA TYR A 93 -3.01 -8.67 -5.85
C TYR A 93 -4.17 -8.55 -6.83
N GLY A 94 -4.01 -9.11 -8.03
CA GLY A 94 -5.10 -9.22 -9.00
C GLY A 94 -5.72 -7.86 -9.33
N GLN A 95 -7.05 -7.75 -9.27
CA GLN A 95 -7.71 -6.45 -9.47
C GLN A 95 -7.35 -5.40 -8.42
N ALA A 96 -7.13 -5.76 -7.15
CA ALA A 96 -6.76 -4.80 -6.11
C ALA A 96 -5.47 -4.07 -6.48
N GLU A 97 -4.49 -4.76 -7.03
CA GLU A 97 -3.25 -4.15 -7.51
C GLU A 97 -3.51 -3.27 -8.75
N ASN A 98 -4.28 -3.79 -9.71
CA ASN A 98 -4.51 -3.12 -10.98
C ASN A 98 -5.11 -1.73 -10.82
N VAL A 99 -6.01 -1.51 -9.85
CA VAL A 99 -6.61 -0.19 -9.63
C VAL A 99 -5.62 0.86 -9.10
N PHE A 100 -4.53 0.43 -8.46
CA PHE A 100 -3.48 1.34 -7.96
C PHE A 100 -2.39 1.64 -8.99
N LEU A 101 -2.15 0.73 -9.94
CA LEU A 101 -1.06 0.84 -10.90
C LEU A 101 -1.49 1.27 -12.30
N ARG A 102 -2.78 1.13 -12.65
CA ARG A 102 -3.30 1.42 -13.99
C ARG A 102 -4.27 2.59 -13.95
N PRO A 103 -3.86 3.79 -14.42
CA PRO A 103 -4.76 4.94 -14.56
C PRO A 103 -6.00 4.57 -15.38
N GLY A 104 -7.18 4.92 -14.86
CA GLY A 104 -8.44 4.57 -15.50
C GLY A 104 -9.66 5.01 -14.69
N PRO A 105 -10.88 4.67 -15.15
CA PRO A 105 -12.13 5.13 -14.54
C PRO A 105 -12.34 4.64 -13.10
N ARG A 106 -11.63 3.58 -12.69
CA ARG A 106 -11.67 3.01 -11.33
C ARG A 106 -10.80 3.74 -10.31
N ILE A 107 -10.25 4.92 -10.65
CA ILE A 107 -9.44 5.70 -9.70
C ILE A 107 -10.19 6.00 -8.39
N GLY A 108 -11.51 6.27 -8.47
CA GLY A 108 -12.33 6.49 -7.27
C GLY A 108 -12.36 5.28 -6.35
N GLU A 109 -12.37 4.07 -6.91
CA GLU A 109 -12.32 2.83 -6.14
C GLU A 109 -10.96 2.63 -5.46
N ALA A 110 -9.85 2.96 -6.14
CA ALA A 110 -8.52 2.90 -5.56
C ALA A 110 -8.36 3.88 -4.39
N VAL A 111 -8.87 5.11 -4.56
CA VAL A 111 -8.88 6.14 -3.51
C VAL A 111 -9.72 5.70 -2.32
N GLU A 112 -10.92 5.17 -2.55
CA GLU A 112 -11.80 4.69 -1.49
C GLU A 112 -11.19 3.49 -0.74
N LEU A 113 -10.66 2.49 -1.46
CA LEU A 113 -10.01 1.34 -0.84
C LEU A 113 -8.81 1.78 0.01
N LEU A 114 -7.98 2.69 -0.50
CA LEU A 114 -6.87 3.23 0.26
C LEU A 114 -7.34 4.02 1.48
N ALA A 115 -8.37 4.85 1.36
CA ALA A 115 -8.93 5.59 2.50
C ALA A 115 -9.38 4.63 3.62
N LYS A 116 -10.01 3.51 3.28
CA LYS A 116 -10.40 2.47 4.24
C LYS A 116 -9.21 1.73 4.85
N ILE A 117 -8.14 1.51 4.10
CA ILE A 117 -6.85 1.00 4.62
C ILE A 117 -6.22 1.99 5.62
N LEU A 118 -6.27 3.28 5.32
CA LEU A 118 -5.66 4.32 6.13
C LEU A 118 -6.46 4.61 7.40
N TYR A 119 -7.79 4.54 7.32
CA TYR A 119 -8.72 4.94 8.38
C TYR A 119 -9.84 3.93 8.64
N PRO A 120 -9.54 2.65 8.92
CA PRO A 120 -10.57 1.60 9.03
C PRO A 120 -11.63 1.90 10.11
N GLU A 121 -11.23 2.54 11.21
CA GLU A 121 -12.12 2.93 12.32
C GLU A 121 -13.17 3.96 11.89
N ILE A 122 -12.84 4.88 10.97
CA ILE A 122 -13.77 5.89 10.47
C ILE A 122 -14.86 5.25 9.61
N PHE A 123 -14.48 4.23 8.85
CA PHE A 123 -15.39 3.50 7.96
C PHE A 123 -16.05 2.29 8.61
N ASN A 124 -15.71 1.99 9.87
CA ASN A 124 -16.18 0.81 10.61
C ASN A 124 -16.08 -0.49 9.77
N VAL A 125 -14.90 -0.71 9.19
CA VAL A 125 -14.63 -1.81 8.26
C VAL A 125 -13.35 -2.54 8.65
N GLU A 126 -13.39 -3.87 8.57
CA GLU A 126 -12.21 -4.71 8.70
C GLU A 126 -11.61 -4.98 7.31
N ILE A 127 -10.37 -4.55 7.11
CA ILE A 127 -9.63 -4.74 5.85
C ILE A 127 -8.54 -5.79 6.07
N PRO A 128 -8.52 -6.91 5.31
CA PRO A 128 -7.45 -7.89 5.45
C PRO A 128 -6.11 -7.33 4.96
N ARG A 129 -5.03 -7.98 5.38
CA ARG A 129 -3.67 -7.60 4.95
C ARG A 129 -3.34 -8.07 3.54
N THR A 130 -4.11 -8.99 2.99
CA THR A 130 -4.01 -9.44 1.60
C THR A 130 -5.34 -9.16 0.92
N ILE A 131 -5.30 -8.38 -0.17
CA ILE A 131 -6.49 -7.96 -0.93
C ILE A 131 -6.26 -8.34 -2.39
N ASP A 132 -7.24 -8.98 -3.01
CA ASP A 132 -7.10 -9.64 -4.31
C ASP A 132 -8.19 -9.23 -5.31
N GLU A 133 -8.60 -10.13 -6.19
CA GLU A 133 -9.64 -9.92 -7.20
C GLU A 133 -10.97 -9.42 -6.60
N GLU A 134 -11.28 -9.76 -5.35
CA GLU A 134 -12.54 -9.42 -4.70
C GLU A 134 -12.54 -8.08 -3.96
N TYR A 135 -11.57 -7.19 -4.21
CA TYR A 135 -11.41 -5.93 -3.46
C TYR A 135 -12.67 -5.05 -3.39
N THR A 136 -13.57 -5.16 -4.37
CA THR A 136 -14.82 -4.39 -4.42
C THR A 136 -15.75 -4.65 -3.24
N LYS A 137 -15.64 -5.81 -2.57
CA LYS A 137 -16.41 -6.12 -1.35
C LYS A 137 -16.10 -5.16 -0.19
N TYR A 138 -14.93 -4.53 -0.22
CA TYR A 138 -14.50 -3.55 0.78
C TYR A 138 -14.94 -2.12 0.44
N LEU A 139 -15.44 -1.85 -0.77
CA LEU A 139 -15.90 -0.52 -1.18
C LEU A 139 -17.34 -0.25 -0.72
N PHE A 140 -18.24 -1.21 -0.89
CA PHE A 140 -19.68 -0.95 -0.65
C PHE A 140 -20.18 -1.28 0.76
N THR A 141 -19.28 -1.59 1.71
CA THR A 141 -19.68 -1.82 3.10
C THR A 141 -20.03 -0.49 3.77
N ILE A 142 -21.28 -0.05 3.61
CA ILE A 142 -21.94 0.77 4.63
C ILE A 142 -22.48 -0.24 5.63
N SER A 143 -21.80 -0.37 6.77
CA SER A 143 -22.43 -0.98 7.94
C SER A 143 -23.66 -0.13 8.26
N ILE A 144 -24.83 -0.54 7.78
CA ILE A 144 -26.11 -0.02 8.26
C ILE A 144 -26.22 -0.55 9.69
N LEU A 145 -25.63 0.19 10.63
CA LEU A 145 -25.99 0.05 12.02
C LEU A 145 -27.37 0.69 12.15
N ALA A 146 -28.38 -0.18 12.14
CA ALA A 146 -29.70 0.07 12.73
C ALA A 146 -29.59 0.17 14.25
#